data_AF-A0A7X7LP13-F1
#
_entry.id   AF-A0A7X7LP13-F1
#
_cell.length_a   1.000
_cell.length_b   1.000
_cell.length_c   1.000
_cell.angle_alpha   90.00
_cell.angle_beta   90.00
_cell.angle_gamma   90.00
#
_symmetry.space_group_name_H-M   'P 1'
#
loop_
_entity.id
_entity.type
_entity.pdbx_description
1 polymer ?
#
loop_
_entity_poly.entity_id
_entity_poly.type
_entity_poly.pdbx_seq_one_letter_code
_entity_poly.pdbx_strand_id
1 'polypeptide(L)'
;MEKEIRIKKEISRLKKIYKELPPGKKKLSAGLIERAAYIKVSLEDLEVDLNENGFVELFTQSDRLDPYERERPAARLYANLVARYAAIHKQLTGLLSEKEGVQATDDFETF
;
A
#
# COMPACT_ATOMS: atom_id res chain seq x y z
N MET A 1 -10.01 -13.87 12.42
CA MET A 1 -10.87 -13.42 11.30
C MET A 1 -10.12 -13.70 10.02
N GLU A 2 -10.67 -14.54 9.13
CA GLU A 2 -10.01 -14.94 7.88
C GLU A 2 -9.64 -13.71 7.05
N LYS A 3 -8.44 -13.69 6.44
CA LYS A 3 -7.86 -12.52 5.76
C LYS A 3 -8.81 -11.90 4.75
N GLU A 4 -9.56 -12.73 4.02
CA GLU A 4 -10.56 -12.29 3.05
C GLU A 4 -11.67 -11.43 3.66
N ILE A 5 -12.09 -11.69 4.90
CA ILE A 5 -13.12 -10.92 5.59
C ILE A 5 -12.60 -9.51 5.89
N ARG A 6 -11.35 -9.39 6.36
CA ARG A 6 -10.69 -8.08 6.57
C ARG A 6 -10.58 -7.30 5.26
N ILE A 7 -10.20 -7.98 4.18
CA ILE A 7 -10.12 -7.38 2.84
C ILE A 7 -11.50 -6.88 2.40
N LYS A 8 -12.55 -7.72 2.47
CA LYS A 8 -13.93 -7.33 2.11
C LYS A 8 -14.41 -6.13 2.94
N LYS A 9 -14.14 -6.12 4.25
CA LYS A 9 -14.48 -5.00 5.15
C LYS A 9 -13.80 -3.71 4.71
N GLU A 10 -12.52 -3.78 4.36
CA GLU A 10 -11.75 -2.62 3.90
C GLU A 10 -12.21 -2.13 2.51
N ILE A 11 -12.53 -3.04 1.58
CA ILE A 11 -13.14 -2.69 0.29
C ILE A 11 -14.45 -1.92 0.52
N SER A 12 -15.33 -2.43 1.39
CA SER A 12 -16.60 -1.77 1.72
C SER A 12 -16.39 -0.38 2.33
N ARG A 13 -15.37 -0.21 3.19
CA ARG A 13 -14.99 1.08 3.76
C ARG A 13 -14.55 2.07 2.67
N LEU A 14 -13.62 1.66 1.81
CA LEU A 14 -13.10 2.51 0.73
C LEU A 14 -14.19 2.84 -0.30
N LYS A 15 -15.04 1.89 -0.70
CA LYS A 15 -16.18 2.15 -1.60
C LYS A 15 -17.11 3.25 -1.08
N LYS A 16 -17.30 3.36 0.24
CA LYS A 16 -18.09 4.45 0.85
C LYS A 16 -17.40 5.81 0.72
N ILE A 17 -16.08 5.86 0.87
CA ILE A 17 -15.28 7.09 0.73
C ILE A 17 -15.35 7.62 -0.71
N TYR A 18 -15.19 6.73 -1.69
CA TYR A 18 -15.16 7.09 -3.11
C TYR A 18 -16.53 6.99 -3.81
N LYS A 19 -17.64 6.87 -3.05
CA LYS A 19 -18.99 6.61 -3.59
C LYS A 19 -19.47 7.67 -4.57
N GLU A 20 -19.04 8.91 -4.38
CA GLU A 20 -19.54 10.07 -5.10
C GLU A 20 -18.74 10.39 -6.36
N LEU A 21 -17.72 9.60 -6.70
CA LEU A 21 -16.92 9.82 -7.91
C LEU A 21 -17.81 9.85 -9.18
N PRO A 22 -17.45 10.66 -10.19
CA PRO A 22 -18.09 10.64 -11.50
C PRO A 22 -18.09 9.22 -12.11
N PRO A 23 -19.10 8.86 -12.94
CA PRO A 23 -19.21 7.51 -13.52
C PRO A 23 -17.93 7.01 -14.23
N GLY A 24 -17.24 7.88 -14.96
CA GLY A 24 -15.97 7.53 -15.63
C GLY A 24 -14.85 7.14 -14.65
N LYS A 25 -14.79 7.82 -13.50
CA LYS A 25 -13.76 7.59 -12.46
C LYS A 25 -14.09 6.42 -11.53
N LYS A 26 -15.38 6.07 -11.40
CA LYS A 26 -15.82 4.93 -10.58
C LYS A 26 -15.20 3.62 -11.04
N LYS A 27 -15.16 3.35 -12.34
CA LYS A 27 -14.59 2.11 -12.89
C LYS A 27 -13.08 2.00 -12.60
N LEU A 28 -12.35 3.10 -12.77
CA LEU A 28 -10.93 3.17 -12.44
C LEU A 28 -10.67 2.97 -10.94
N SER A 29 -11.47 3.64 -10.08
CA SER A 29 -11.33 3.55 -8.63
C SER A 29 -11.59 2.15 -8.07
N ALA A 30 -12.45 1.34 -8.71
CA ALA A 30 -12.82 0.02 -8.21
C ALA A 30 -11.61 -0.92 -8.07
N GLY A 31 -10.77 -1.02 -9.12
CA GLY A 31 -9.56 -1.84 -9.09
C GLY A 31 -8.51 -1.32 -8.09
N LEU A 32 -8.38 0.01 -7.98
CA LEU A 32 -7.49 0.65 -7.00
C LEU A 32 -7.94 0.39 -5.56
N ILE A 33 -9.24 0.43 -5.29
CA ILE A 33 -9.83 0.14 -3.98
C ILE A 33 -9.57 -1.32 -3.58
N GLU A 34 -9.79 -2.28 -4.48
CA GLU A 34 -9.53 -3.69 -4.22
C GLU A 34 -8.06 -3.94 -3.91
N ARG A 35 -7.16 -3.32 -4.68
CA ARG A 35 -5.72 -3.43 -4.45
C ARG A 35 -5.27 -2.77 -3.15
N ALA A 36 -5.77 -1.56 -2.85
CA ALA A 36 -5.49 -0.85 -1.61
C ALA A 36 -5.92 -1.67 -0.39
N ALA A 37 -7.13 -2.26 -0.44
CA ALA A 37 -7.63 -3.10 0.65
C ALA A 37 -6.77 -4.34 0.88
N TYR A 38 -6.40 -5.05 -0.19
CA TYR A 38 -5.51 -6.21 -0.10
C TYR A 38 -4.15 -5.84 0.51
N ILE A 39 -3.56 -4.74 0.04
CA ILE A 39 -2.23 -4.30 0.50
C ILE A 39 -2.29 -3.90 1.97
N LYS A 40 -3.29 -3.11 2.39
CA LYS A 40 -3.44 -2.72 3.79
C LYS A 40 -3.49 -3.93 4.73
N VAL A 41 -4.35 -4.90 4.43
CA VAL A 41 -4.48 -6.11 5.26
C VAL A 41 -3.20 -6.94 5.25
N SER A 42 -2.46 -6.96 4.14
CA SER A 42 -1.17 -7.65 4.06
C SER A 42 -0.06 -6.91 4.82
N LEU A 43 -0.10 -5.58 4.87
CA LEU A 43 0.79 -4.78 5.72
C LEU A 43 0.52 -5.06 7.20
N GLU A 44 -0.75 -5.08 7.62
CA GLU A 44 -1.12 -5.45 9.00
C GLU A 44 -0.57 -6.84 9.39
N ASP A 45 -0.63 -7.82 8.49
CA ASP A 45 -0.07 -9.16 8.74
C ASP A 45 1.46 -9.15 8.86
N LEU A 46 2.14 -8.38 7.99
CA LEU A 46 3.59 -8.24 8.00
C LEU A 46 4.08 -7.44 9.22
N GLU A 47 3.33 -6.44 9.67
CA GLU A 47 3.63 -5.66 10.87
C GLU A 47 3.63 -6.55 12.12
N VAL A 48 2.68 -7.48 12.23
CA VAL A 48 2.67 -8.46 13.33
C VAL A 48 3.95 -9.29 13.30
N ASP A 49 4.31 -9.88 12.15
CA ASP A 49 5.55 -10.66 12.03
C ASP A 49 6.81 -9.82 12.34
N LEU A 50 6.90 -8.61 11.80
CA LEU A 50 8.08 -7.76 11.95
C LEU A 50 8.23 -7.21 13.38
N ASN A 51 7.11 -6.96 14.06
CA ASN A 51 7.13 -6.56 15.48
C ASN A 51 7.58 -7.70 16.38
N GLU A 52 7.22 -8.95 16.05
CA GLU A 52 7.59 -10.13 16.83
C GLU A 52 9.02 -10.61 16.53
N ASN A 53 9.41 -10.63 15.25
CA ASN A 53 10.63 -11.29 14.78
C ASN A 53 11.71 -10.32 14.30
N GLY A 54 11.45 -9.02 14.32
CA GLY A 54 12.38 -7.98 13.88
C GLY A 54 12.53 -7.87 12.37
N PHE A 55 13.33 -6.90 11.92
CA PHE A 55 13.58 -6.62 10.50
C PHE A 55 14.82 -7.36 9.95
N VAL A 56 15.67 -7.84 10.85
CA VAL A 56 16.91 -8.53 10.54
C VAL A 56 16.94 -9.89 11.24
N GLU A 57 17.71 -10.81 10.68
CA GLU A 57 17.97 -12.12 11.27
C GLU A 57 19.47 -12.42 11.21
N LEU A 58 19.99 -13.15 12.18
CA LEU A 58 21.36 -13.67 12.13
C LEU A 58 21.44 -14.77 11.07
N PHE A 59 22.44 -14.66 10.21
CA PHE A 59 22.73 -15.63 9.17
C PHE A 59 24.21 -15.96 9.17
N THR A 60 24.53 -17.22 8.92
CA THR A 60 25.89 -17.65 8.63
C THR A 60 25.92 -18.47 7.34
N GLN A 61 26.97 -18.28 6.55
CA GLN A 61 27.17 -19.02 5.30
C GLN A 61 27.74 -20.42 5.55
N SER A 62 28.41 -20.64 6.68
CA SER A 62 28.96 -21.93 7.10
C SER A 62 29.28 -21.92 8.59
N ASP A 63 29.37 -23.09 9.20
CA ASP A 63 29.70 -23.26 10.63
C ASP A 63 31.07 -22.69 11.03
N ARG A 64 31.91 -22.29 10.06
CA ARG A 64 33.26 -21.76 10.27
C ARG A 64 33.34 -20.23 10.23
N LEU A 65 32.22 -19.55 9.94
CA LEU A 65 32.17 -18.09 9.84
C LEU A 65 31.23 -17.54 10.90
N ASP A 66 31.62 -16.40 11.47
CA ASP A 66 30.79 -15.69 12.45
C ASP A 66 29.46 -15.25 11.79
N PRO A 67 28.31 -15.45 12.46
CA PRO A 67 27.03 -14.96 11.97
C PRO A 67 27.02 -13.44 11.84
N TYR A 68 26.28 -12.95 10.86
CA TYR A 68 26.04 -11.52 10.66
C TYR A 68 24.55 -11.25 10.44
N GLU A 69 24.11 -10.01 10.69
CA GLU A 69 22.72 -9.61 10.46
C GLU A 69 22.44 -9.46 8.96
N ARG A 70 21.33 -10.02 8.50
CA ARG A 70 20.80 -9.79 7.16
C ARG A 70 19.35 -9.34 7.21
N GLU A 71 18.94 -8.58 6.20
CA GLU A 71 17.55 -8.19 6.01
C GLU A 71 16.66 -9.43 5.81
N ARG A 72 15.56 -9.50 6.56
CA ARG A 72 14.54 -10.55 6.36
C ARG A 72 13.75 -10.27 5.08
N PRO A 73 13.40 -11.31 4.28
CA PRO A 73 12.54 -11.12 3.10
C PRO A 73 11.20 -10.42 3.41
N ALA A 74 10.64 -10.64 4.61
CA ALA A 74 9.43 -9.97 5.09
C ALA A 74 9.59 -8.45 5.20
N ALA A 75 10.75 -7.97 5.70
CA ALA A 75 11.06 -6.55 5.82
C ALA A 75 11.10 -5.87 4.45
N ARG A 76 11.80 -6.51 3.49
CA ARG A 76 11.87 -6.03 2.11
C ARG A 76 10.50 -6.01 1.43
N LEU A 77 9.68 -7.05 1.65
CA LEU A 77 8.33 -7.11 1.10
C LEU A 77 7.45 -6.01 1.69
N TYR A 78 7.53 -5.78 3.00
CA TYR A 78 6.81 -4.72 3.70
C TYR A 78 7.14 -3.34 3.12
N ALA A 79 8.43 -2.99 2.99
CA ALA A 79 8.86 -1.72 2.40
C ALA A 79 8.30 -1.51 0.98
N ASN A 80 8.34 -2.54 0.14
CA ASN A 80 7.77 -2.51 -1.21
C ASN A 80 6.25 -2.30 -1.21
N LEU A 81 5.54 -2.95 -0.30
CA LEU A 81 4.09 -2.82 -0.18
C LEU A 81 3.68 -1.45 0.37
N VAL A 82 4.43 -0.87 1.31
CA VAL A 82 4.22 0.50 1.81
C VAL A 82 4.31 1.51 0.66
N ALA A 83 5.37 1.43 -0.15
CA ALA A 83 5.55 2.33 -1.29
C ALA A 83 4.39 2.20 -2.31
N ARG A 84 3.98 0.96 -2.63
CA ARG A 84 2.84 0.71 -3.52
C ARG A 84 1.52 1.21 -2.94
N TYR A 85 1.31 1.05 -1.63
CA TYR A 85 0.13 1.52 -0.93
C TYR A 85 0.01 3.04 -1.00
N ALA A 86 1.11 3.75 -0.75
CA ALA A 86 1.18 5.20 -0.87
C ALA A 86 0.88 5.68 -2.30
N ALA A 87 1.42 5.00 -3.32
CA ALA A 87 1.16 5.32 -4.72
C ALA A 87 -0.33 5.16 -5.10
N ILE A 88 -0.95 4.05 -4.67
CA ILE A 88 -2.39 3.82 -4.92
C ILE A 88 -3.24 4.86 -4.19
N HIS A 89 -2.89 5.19 -2.94
CA HIS A 89 -3.58 6.24 -2.20
C HIS A 89 -3.49 7.59 -2.91
N LYS A 90 -2.30 7.98 -3.40
CA LYS A 90 -2.11 9.20 -4.18
C LYS A 90 -2.99 9.23 -5.43
N GLN A 91 -3.12 8.12 -6.15
CA GLN A 91 -4.00 8.01 -7.31
C GLN A 91 -5.48 8.15 -6.91
N LEU A 92 -5.90 7.44 -5.85
CA LEU A 92 -7.27 7.50 -5.35
C LEU A 92 -7.64 8.91 -4.86
N THR A 93 -6.74 9.60 -4.15
CA THR A 93 -6.96 10.99 -3.72
C THR A 93 -6.96 11.95 -4.89
N GLY A 94 -6.11 11.75 -5.90
CA GLY A 94 -6.13 12.55 -7.13
C GLY A 94 -7.49 12.52 -7.85
N LEU A 95 -8.16 11.35 -7.87
CA LEU A 95 -9.51 11.22 -8.43
C LEU A 95 -10.57 12.05 -7.68
N LEU A 96 -10.36 12.30 -6.38
CA LEU A 96 -11.22 13.18 -5.59
C LEU A 96 -10.93 14.65 -5.87
N SER A 97 -9.66 15.03 -6.04
CA SER A 97 -9.26 16.41 -6.32
C SER A 97 -9.74 16.88 -7.69
N GLU A 98 -9.72 16.04 -8.72
CA GLU A 98 -10.28 16.38 -10.04
C GLU A 98 -11.83 16.47 -10.07
N LYS A 99 -12.50 16.29 -8.93
CA LYS A 99 -13.94 16.48 -8.77
C LYS A 99 -14.28 17.95 -8.49
N GLU A 100 -13.31 18.67 -7.96
CA GLU A 100 -13.27 20.13 -7.84
C GLU A 100 -12.46 20.61 -9.04
N GLY A 101 -13.05 21.37 -9.95
CA GLY A 101 -12.32 21.85 -11.14
C GLY A 101 -11.17 22.77 -10.74
N VAL A 102 -10.00 22.23 -10.40
CA VAL A 102 -8.74 22.95 -10.44
C VAL A 102 -8.22 22.78 -11.86
N GLN A 103 -8.56 23.75 -12.67
CA GLN A 103 -7.81 24.06 -13.88
C GLN A 103 -6.38 24.36 -13.42
N ALA A 104 -5.48 23.39 -13.51
CA ALA A 104 -4.06 23.61 -13.32
C ALA A 104 -3.54 24.35 -14.56
N THR A 105 -3.82 25.65 -14.62
CA THR A 105 -2.94 26.61 -15.26
C THR A 105 -1.90 26.96 -14.20
N ASP A 106 -0.68 26.45 -14.34
CA ASP A 106 0.53 27.26 -14.22
C ASP A 106 1.77 26.39 -14.38
N ASP A 107 2.52 26.79 -15.41
CA ASP A 107 3.97 26.99 -15.36
C ASP A 107 4.87 25.76 -15.36
N PHE A 108 4.93 25.15 -16.54
CA PHE A 108 6.21 24.70 -17.09
C PHE A 108 6.96 25.90 -17.70
N GLU A 109 7.26 26.92 -16.88
CA GLU A 109 8.26 27.93 -17.25
C GLU A 109 9.56 27.66 -16.47
N THR A 110 10.58 27.32 -17.26
CA THR A 110 12.02 27.58 -17.04
C THR A 110 12.67 27.10 -15.74
N PHE A 111 13.52 26.06 -15.85
CA PHE A 111 14.98 26.16 -15.59
C PHE A 111 15.74 24.97 -16.19
#